data_AF-A0A8J2XHX5-F1
#
_entry.id   AF-A0A8J2XHX5-F1
#
_cell.length_a   1.000
_cell.length_b   1.000
_cell.length_c   1.000
_cell.angle_alpha   90.00
_cell.angle_beta   90.00
_cell.angle_gamma   90.00
#
_symmetry.space_group_name_H-M   'P 1'
#
loop_
_entity.id
_entity.type
_entity.pdbx_description
1 polymer ?
#
loop_
_entity_poly.entity_id
_entity_poly.type
_entity_poly.pdbx_seq_one_letter_code
_entity_poly.pdbx_strand_id
1 'polypeptide(L)'
;MSTKETVAYGTNFHLYKEVLDESFIYLELEGVQFCCSYNRVMIPIPVHIWEVIRKYQGTDLSLANKSDEEILQYVEQKVDERIEQYQEAEAKSKGLIAFFGSLTFGSADLPRSEQIEKGVAYFQRKREHQQQVKQAIEELELQNN
;
A
#
# COMPACT_ATOMS: atom_id res chain seq x y z
N MET A 1 11.56 14.02 0.79
CA MET A 1 11.00 12.88 1.54
C MET A 1 11.18 11.65 0.68
N SER A 2 11.64 10.53 1.24
CA SER A 2 11.62 9.25 0.54
C SER A 2 10.17 8.77 0.47
N THR A 3 9.71 8.38 -0.71
CA THR A 3 8.40 7.74 -0.94
C THR A 3 8.46 6.23 -0.74
N LYS A 4 9.63 5.69 -0.37
CA LYS A 4 9.85 4.26 -0.12
C LYS A 4 9.33 3.84 1.25
N GLU A 5 8.37 2.93 1.27
CA GLU A 5 7.96 2.17 2.44
C GLU A 5 8.81 0.89 2.52
N THR A 6 9.70 0.81 3.51
CA THR A 6 10.64 -0.32 3.62
C THR A 6 9.94 -1.56 4.16
N VAL A 7 10.03 -2.67 3.43
CA VAL A 7 9.54 -4.00 3.84
C VAL A 7 10.66 -4.79 4.53
N ALA A 8 11.83 -4.85 3.90
CA ALA A 8 13.03 -5.49 4.45
C ALA A 8 14.28 -4.80 3.91
N TYR A 9 15.35 -4.76 4.71
CA TYR A 9 16.62 -4.18 4.27
C TYR A 9 17.80 -5.01 4.80
N GLY A 10 18.91 -4.94 4.08
CA GLY A 10 20.19 -5.48 4.48
C GLY A 10 21.32 -4.65 3.89
N THR A 11 22.56 -5.09 4.09
CA THR A 11 23.75 -4.34 3.65
C THR A 11 23.82 -4.20 2.12
N ASN A 12 23.24 -5.12 1.37
CA ASN A 12 23.31 -5.20 -0.08
C ASN A 12 21.94 -5.39 -0.76
N PHE A 13 20.84 -5.16 -0.03
CA PHE A 13 19.50 -5.21 -0.62
C PHE A 13 18.49 -4.31 0.10
N HIS A 14 17.49 -3.86 -0.64
CA HIS A 14 16.35 -3.12 -0.10
C HIS A 14 15.07 -3.58 -0.80
N LEU A 15 14.16 -4.19 -0.04
CA LEU A 15 12.82 -4.54 -0.48
C LEU A 15 11.86 -3.46 0.02
N TYR A 16 11.16 -2.79 -0.89
CA TYR A 16 10.28 -1.67 -0.54
C TYR A 16 9.09 -1.54 -1.48
N LYS A 17 8.13 -0.71 -1.08
CA LYS A 17 7.01 -0.23 -1.90
C LYS A 17 7.10 1.26 -2.07
N GLU A 18 6.51 1.79 -3.12
CA GLU A 18 6.30 3.23 -3.24
C GLU A 18 4.92 3.56 -2.66
N VAL A 19 4.82 4.61 -1.83
CA VAL A 19 3.58 5.00 -1.12
C VAL A 19 2.37 5.20 -2.04
N LEU A 20 2.59 5.45 -3.34
CA LEU A 20 1.54 5.66 -4.34
C LEU A 20 1.49 4.58 -5.43
N ASP A 21 2.36 3.56 -5.36
CA ASP A 21 2.34 2.43 -6.27
C ASP A 21 2.03 1.15 -5.50
N GLU A 22 0.76 0.75 -5.55
CA GLU A 22 0.29 -0.48 -4.92
C GLU A 22 0.41 -1.71 -5.85
N SER A 23 0.94 -1.54 -7.06
CA SER A 23 1.01 -2.62 -8.06
C SER A 23 2.33 -3.39 -7.99
N PHE A 24 3.39 -2.77 -7.48
CA PHE A 24 4.72 -3.35 -7.49
C PHE A 24 5.37 -3.40 -6.10
N ILE A 25 6.16 -4.45 -5.90
CA ILE A 25 7.18 -4.52 -4.85
C ILE A 25 8.54 -4.39 -5.53
N TYR A 26 9.38 -3.50 -5.02
CA TYR A 26 10.68 -3.20 -5.58
C TYR A 26 11.76 -3.90 -4.77
N LEU A 27 12.65 -4.58 -5.48
CA LEU A 27 13.84 -5.19 -4.90
C LEU A 27 15.08 -4.55 -5.51
N GLU A 28 15.79 -3.78 -4.70
CA GLU A 28 17.10 -3.23 -5.02
C GLU A 28 18.18 -4.21 -4.53
N LEU A 29 19.15 -4.51 -5.39
CA LEU A 29 20.27 -5.42 -5.11
C LEU A 29 21.58 -4.77 -5.53
N GLU A 30 22.55 -4.74 -4.62
CA GLU A 30 23.88 -4.19 -4.87
C GLU A 30 24.94 -5.28 -5.01
N GLY A 31 25.85 -5.13 -5.98
CA GLY A 31 26.98 -6.04 -6.19
C GLY A 31 26.60 -7.41 -6.78
N VAL A 32 25.41 -7.53 -7.37
CA VAL A 32 24.90 -8.77 -7.96
C VAL A 32 24.99 -8.70 -9.49
N GLN A 33 25.42 -9.80 -10.12
CA GLN A 33 25.42 -9.92 -11.59
C GLN A 33 23.99 -9.92 -12.12
N PHE A 34 23.73 -9.34 -13.28
CA PHE A 34 22.44 -9.46 -13.96
C PHE A 34 22.63 -9.69 -15.46
N CYS A 35 21.65 -10.30 -16.11
CA CYS A 35 21.64 -10.48 -17.55
C CYS A 35 20.48 -9.69 -18.15
N CYS A 36 20.77 -8.84 -19.13
CA CYS A 36 19.77 -8.09 -19.89
C CYS A 36 19.84 -8.48 -21.37
N SER A 37 18.70 -8.83 -21.96
CA SER A 37 18.52 -9.04 -23.40
C SER A 37 17.44 -8.10 -23.92
N TYR A 38 17.19 -8.12 -25.24
CA TYR A 38 16.19 -7.25 -25.88
C TYR A 38 14.77 -7.33 -25.29
N ASN A 39 14.41 -8.44 -24.65
CA ASN A 39 13.05 -8.67 -24.14
C ASN A 39 13.02 -9.29 -22.72
N ARG A 40 14.15 -9.36 -22.02
CA ARG A 40 14.23 -10.04 -20.72
C ARG A 40 15.34 -9.45 -19.88
N VAL A 41 15.03 -9.26 -18.60
CA VAL A 41 16.02 -9.03 -17.55
C VAL A 41 15.99 -10.23 -16.61
N MET A 42 17.16 -10.76 -16.28
CA MET A 42 17.34 -11.75 -15.24
C MET A 42 18.21 -11.18 -14.13
N ILE A 43 17.69 -11.24 -12.91
CA ILE A 43 18.41 -10.85 -11.71
C ILE A 43 18.46 -12.08 -10.80
N PRO A 44 19.64 -12.69 -10.59
CA PRO A 44 19.79 -13.76 -9.63
C PRO A 44 19.62 -13.18 -8.23
N ILE A 45 18.66 -13.68 -7.47
CA ILE A 45 18.47 -13.29 -6.07
C ILE A 45 19.30 -14.24 -5.20
N PRO A 46 20.29 -13.75 -4.43
CA PRO A 46 21.04 -14.60 -3.51
C PRO A 46 20.12 -15.35 -2.54
N VAL A 47 20.36 -16.64 -2.32
CA VAL A 47 19.46 -17.52 -1.54
C VAL A 47 19.18 -16.98 -0.13
N HIS A 48 20.20 -16.44 0.55
CA HIS A 48 20.02 -15.87 1.89
C HIS A 48 19.13 -14.62 1.89
N ILE A 49 19.14 -13.83 0.82
CA ILE A 49 18.23 -12.68 0.66
C ILE A 49 16.82 -13.19 0.39
N TRP A 50 16.66 -14.20 -0.47
CA TRP A 50 15.36 -14.82 -0.75
C TRP A 50 14.69 -15.38 0.52
N GLU A 51 15.44 -16.10 1.35
CA GLU A 51 14.92 -16.65 2.62
C GLU A 51 14.50 -15.56 3.61
N VAL A 52 15.04 -14.35 3.51
CA VAL A 52 14.57 -13.20 4.28
C VAL A 52 13.29 -12.64 3.65
N ILE A 53 13.30 -12.36 2.34
CA ILE A 53 12.17 -11.75 1.61
C ILE A 53 10.90 -12.59 1.76
N ARG A 54 10.99 -13.92 1.61
CA ARG A 54 9.81 -14.80 1.63
C ARG A 54 9.07 -14.88 2.97
N LYS A 55 9.64 -14.33 4.04
CA LYS A 55 8.99 -14.23 5.36
C LYS A 55 7.99 -13.09 5.44
N TYR A 56 8.08 -12.12 4.52
CA TYR A 56 7.21 -10.96 4.47
C TYR A 56 6.07 -11.18 3.47
N GLN A 57 4.87 -10.77 3.86
CA GLN A 57 3.76 -10.74 2.91
C GLN A 57 3.98 -9.61 1.91
N GLY A 58 3.88 -9.93 0.61
CA GLY A 58 4.12 -8.97 -0.47
C GLY A 58 3.09 -7.83 -0.48
N THR A 59 1.83 -8.10 -0.15
CA THR A 59 0.80 -7.06 -0.01
C THR A 59 -0.32 -7.50 0.93
N ASP A 60 -0.98 -6.52 1.55
CA ASP A 60 -2.20 -6.76 2.32
C ASP A 60 -3.39 -6.85 1.36
N LEU A 61 -4.09 -7.99 1.40
CA LEU A 61 -5.28 -8.28 0.60
C LEU A 61 -6.57 -8.32 1.45
N SER A 62 -6.53 -7.76 2.66
CA SER A 62 -7.64 -7.80 3.62
C SER A 62 -8.92 -7.13 3.13
N LEU A 63 -8.84 -6.12 2.24
CA LEU A 63 -10.00 -5.42 1.70
C LEU A 63 -10.69 -6.21 0.59
N ALA A 64 -10.00 -7.15 -0.09
CA ALA A 64 -10.55 -7.91 -1.21
C ALA A 64 -11.88 -8.60 -0.90
N ASN A 65 -12.07 -8.99 0.36
CA ASN A 65 -13.25 -9.72 0.84
C ASN A 65 -14.25 -8.83 1.61
N LYS A 66 -14.03 -7.51 1.68
CA LYS A 66 -14.93 -6.61 2.43
C LYS A 66 -16.14 -6.17 1.61
N SER A 67 -17.31 -6.14 2.25
CA SER A 67 -18.53 -5.60 1.67
C SER A 67 -18.51 -4.07 1.60
N ASP A 68 -19.45 -3.49 0.86
CA ASP A 68 -19.60 -2.03 0.78
C ASP A 68 -19.98 -1.45 2.15
N GLU A 69 -20.81 -2.14 2.93
CA GLU A 69 -21.18 -1.73 4.29
C GLU A 69 -19.96 -1.75 5.22
N GLU A 70 -19.09 -2.76 5.13
CA GLU A 70 -17.87 -2.83 5.94
C GLU A 70 -16.87 -1.72 5.56
N ILE A 71 -16.75 -1.40 4.26
CA ILE A 71 -15.93 -0.27 3.80
C ILE A 71 -16.51 1.05 4.31
N LEU A 72 -17.82 1.25 4.21
CA LEU A 72 -18.49 2.44 4.70
C LEU A 72 -18.24 2.63 6.20
N GLN A 73 -18.52 1.61 7.01
CA GLN A 73 -18.29 1.67 8.47
C GLN A 73 -16.84 1.98 8.82
N TYR A 74 -15.89 1.36 8.12
CA TYR A 74 -14.47 1.63 8.32
C TYR A 74 -14.11 3.10 8.00
N VAL A 75 -14.63 3.62 6.88
CA VAL A 75 -14.39 5.00 6.45
C VAL A 75 -15.02 5.99 7.43
N GLU A 76 -16.26 5.76 7.85
CA GLU A 76 -16.95 6.60 8.83
C GLU A 76 -16.14 6.69 10.13
N GLN A 77 -15.72 5.55 10.67
CA GLN A 77 -14.89 5.51 11.88
C GLN A 77 -13.59 6.31 11.68
N LYS A 78 -12.89 6.15 10.55
CA LYS A 78 -11.63 6.85 10.30
C LYS A 78 -11.80 8.35 10.12
N VAL A 79 -12.89 8.78 9.47
CA VAL A 79 -13.22 10.20 9.32
C VAL A 79 -13.58 10.80 10.67
N ASP A 80 -14.36 10.10 11.49
CA ASP A 80 -14.75 10.57 12.83
C ASP A 80 -13.54 10.71 13.75
N GLU A 81 -12.66 9.69 13.81
CA GLU A 81 -11.38 9.73 14.54
C GLU A 81 -10.52 10.93 14.08
N ARG A 82 -10.46 11.19 12.76
CA ARG A 82 -9.68 12.30 12.19
C ARG A 82 -10.26 13.65 12.57
N ILE A 83 -11.58 13.80 12.52
CA ILE A 83 -12.28 15.04 12.90
C ILE A 83 -12.04 15.33 14.38
N GLU A 84 -12.16 14.33 15.25
CA GLU A 84 -11.89 14.45 16.69
C GLU A 84 -10.44 14.91 16.93
N GLN A 85 -9.47 14.22 16.34
CA GLN A 85 -8.05 14.60 16.43
C GLN A 85 -7.78 16.02 15.93
N TYR A 86 -8.43 16.45 14.85
CA TYR A 86 -8.26 17.80 14.31
C TYR A 86 -8.88 18.88 15.21
N GLN A 87 -9.99 18.57 15.88
CA GLN A 87 -10.65 19.47 16.83
C GLN A 87 -9.81 19.64 18.11
N GLU A 88 -9.23 18.55 18.62
CA GLU A 88 -8.42 18.55 19.85
C GLU A 88 -6.98 19.04 19.66
N ALA A 89 -6.50 19.08 18.42
CA ALA A 89 -5.13 19.47 18.11
C ALA A 89 -4.82 20.95 18.41
N GLU A 90 -3.67 21.18 19.05
CA GLU A 90 -3.06 22.50 19.14
C GLU A 90 -2.78 23.09 17.74
N ALA A 91 -2.76 24.42 17.62
CA ALA A 91 -2.59 25.12 16.34
C ALA A 91 -1.34 24.67 15.55
N LYS A 92 -0.29 24.19 16.22
CA LYS A 92 0.95 23.68 15.60
C LYS A 92 0.82 22.26 15.03
N SER A 93 -0.07 21.42 15.56
CA SER A 93 -0.28 20.03 15.12
C SER A 93 -1.40 19.89 14.08
N LYS A 94 -2.28 20.89 13.96
CA LYS A 94 -3.36 20.92 12.95
C LYS A 94 -2.87 20.74 11.51
N GLY A 95 -1.72 21.32 11.15
CA GLY A 95 -1.16 21.18 9.80
C GLY A 95 -0.73 19.74 9.45
N LEU A 96 -0.15 19.02 10.41
CA LEU A 96 0.24 17.61 10.23
C LEU A 96 -0.98 16.70 10.13
N ILE A 97 -2.00 16.93 10.96
CA ILE A 97 -3.25 16.15 10.95
C ILE A 97 -4.07 16.43 9.68
N ALA A 98 -4.08 17.68 9.21
CA ALA A 98 -4.70 18.03 7.93
C ALA A 98 -4.00 17.33 6.75
N PHE A 99 -2.67 17.19 6.82
CA PHE A 99 -1.90 16.48 5.79
C PHE A 99 -2.11 14.96 5.85
N PHE A 100 -2.22 14.39 7.06
CA PHE A 100 -2.41 12.94 7.24
C PHE A 100 -3.78 12.51 6.72
N GLY A 101 -3.80 11.49 5.86
CA GLY A 101 -5.02 10.99 5.23
C GLY A 101 -5.61 11.91 4.16
N SER A 102 -4.95 13.02 3.80
CA SER A 102 -5.46 13.96 2.79
C SER A 102 -5.59 13.34 1.38
N LEU A 103 -4.71 12.39 1.06
CA LEU A 103 -4.77 11.60 -0.17
C LEU A 103 -5.99 10.66 -0.23
N THR A 104 -6.49 10.24 0.94
CA THR A 104 -7.57 9.24 1.05
C THR A 104 -8.93 9.89 1.25
N PHE A 105 -9.03 10.85 2.17
CA PHE A 105 -10.29 11.46 2.61
C PHE A 105 -10.43 12.93 2.14
N GLY A 106 -9.43 13.48 1.46
CA GLY A 106 -9.37 14.92 1.15
C GLY A 106 -8.94 15.77 2.36
N SER A 107 -9.03 17.09 2.22
CA SER A 107 -8.62 18.01 3.28
C SER A 107 -9.51 17.89 4.53
N ALA A 108 -8.93 18.07 5.72
CA ALA A 108 -9.61 17.86 7.00
C ALA A 108 -10.70 18.91 7.31
N ASP A 109 -10.69 20.03 6.59
CA ASP A 109 -11.68 21.11 6.64
C ASP A 109 -12.92 20.85 5.75
N LEU A 110 -12.90 19.81 4.92
CA LEU A 110 -14.07 19.43 4.15
C LEU A 110 -15.21 18.90 5.05
N PRO A 111 -16.48 19.08 4.65
CA PRO A 111 -17.60 18.47 5.36
C PRO A 111 -17.42 16.95 5.52
N ARG A 112 -17.84 16.41 6.67
CA ARG A 112 -17.77 14.96 6.98
C ARG A 112 -18.28 14.10 5.83
N SER A 113 -19.42 14.47 5.24
CA SER A 113 -20.04 13.74 4.13
C SER A 113 -19.12 13.64 2.91
N GLU A 114 -18.43 14.72 2.56
CA GLU A 114 -17.48 14.73 1.43
C GLU A 114 -16.22 13.92 1.74
N GLN A 115 -15.75 13.93 2.99
CA GLN A 115 -14.62 13.10 3.41
C GLN A 115 -14.96 11.60 3.34
N ILE A 116 -16.17 11.22 3.73
CA ILE A 116 -16.67 9.84 3.65
C ILE A 116 -16.80 9.42 2.19
N GLU A 117 -17.44 10.23 1.34
CA GLU A 117 -17.59 9.91 -0.08
C GLU A 117 -16.24 9.63 -0.76
N LYS A 118 -15.25 10.50 -0.52
CA LYS A 118 -13.88 10.32 -1.03
C LYS A 118 -13.20 9.08 -0.46
N GLY A 119 -13.34 8.84 0.85
CA GLY A 119 -12.81 7.66 1.51
C GLY A 119 -13.39 6.37 0.93
N VAL A 120 -14.71 6.28 0.80
CA VAL A 120 -15.40 5.12 0.22
C VAL A 120 -14.92 4.89 -1.20
N ALA A 121 -14.89 5.91 -2.05
CA ALA A 121 -14.40 5.78 -3.42
C ALA A 121 -12.94 5.31 -3.48
N TYR A 122 -12.07 5.79 -2.58
CA TYR A 122 -10.70 5.32 -2.48
C TYR A 122 -10.63 3.84 -2.09
N PHE A 123 -11.33 3.43 -1.02
CA PHE A 123 -11.27 2.04 -0.52
C PHE A 123 -11.97 1.04 -1.43
N GLN A 124 -12.99 1.45 -2.19
CA GLN A 124 -13.60 0.64 -3.24
C GLN A 124 -12.62 0.36 -4.38
N ARG A 125 -11.94 1.39 -4.91
CA ARG A 125 -10.87 1.20 -5.90
C ARG A 125 -9.75 0.31 -5.38
N LYS A 126 -9.38 0.47 -4.10
CA LYS A 126 -8.38 -0.37 -3.45
C LYS A 126 -8.83 -1.82 -3.33
N ARG A 127 -10.09 -2.08 -2.97
CA ARG A 127 -10.67 -3.43 -2.97
C ARG A 127 -10.64 -4.05 -4.36
N GLU A 128 -11.04 -3.31 -5.39
CA GLU A 128 -11.02 -3.78 -6.79
C GLU A 128 -9.61 -4.20 -7.21
N HIS A 129 -8.61 -3.37 -6.90
CA HIS A 129 -7.20 -3.70 -7.14
C HIS A 129 -6.78 -4.99 -6.40
N GLN A 130 -7.12 -5.12 -5.11
CA GLN A 130 -6.79 -6.33 -4.35
C GLN A 130 -7.49 -7.59 -4.89
N GLN A 131 -8.71 -7.47 -5.42
CA GLN A 131 -9.41 -8.57 -6.09
C GLN A 131 -8.70 -8.97 -7.39
N GLN A 132 -8.23 -8.01 -8.19
CA GLN A 132 -7.43 -8.29 -9.38
C GLN A 132 -6.12 -9.00 -9.04
N VAL A 133 -5.42 -8.54 -8.00
CA VAL A 133 -4.19 -9.20 -7.52
C VAL A 133 -4.47 -10.63 -7.06
N LYS A 134 -5.56 -10.85 -6.30
CA LYS A 134 -5.95 -12.19 -5.84
C LYS A 134 -6.25 -13.13 -7.01
N GLN A 135 -6.99 -12.65 -8.01
CA GLN A 135 -7.25 -13.43 -9.22
C GLN A 135 -5.95 -13.77 -9.97
N ALA A 136 -5.04 -12.81 -10.13
CA ALA A 136 -3.75 -13.05 -10.79
C ALA A 136 -2.89 -14.08 -10.03
N ILE A 137 -2.94 -14.09 -8.69
CA ILE A 137 -2.29 -15.12 -7.87
C ILE A 137 -2.91 -16.50 -8.15
N GLU A 138 -4.23 -16.61 -8.13
CA GLU A 138 -4.94 -17.87 -8.39
C GLU A 138 -4.62 -18.42 -9.80
N GLU A 139 -4.57 -17.56 -10.81
CA GLU A 139 -4.18 -17.93 -12.18
C GLU A 139 -2.73 -18.44 -12.27
N LEU A 140 -1.79 -17.80 -11.55
CA LEU A 140 -0.39 -18.24 -11.49
C LEU A 140 -0.24 -19.57 -10.74
N GLU A 141 -1.00 -19.78 -9.66
CA GLU A 141 -1.01 -21.04 -8.92
C GLU A 141 -1.53 -22.19 -9.80
N LEU A 142 -2.57 -21.95 -10.62
CA LEU A 142 -3.08 -22.94 -11.56
C LEU A 142 -2.09 -23.30 -12.67
N GLN A 143 -1.27 -22.35 -13.14
CA GLN A 143 -0.24 -22.62 -14.15
C GLN A 143 0.95 -23.43 -13.61
N ASN A 144 1.17 -23.41 -12.30
CA ASN A 144 2.28 -24.07 -11.63
C ASN A 144 1.91 -25.46 -11.06
N ASN A 145 0.63 -25.85 -11.16
CA ASN A 145 0.12 -27.18 -10.79
C ASN A 145 -0.02 -28.09 -12.03
#